data_AF-A0A3C0EIF4-F1
#
_entry.id   AF-A0A3C0EIF4-F1
#
_cell.length_a   1.000
_cell.length_b   1.000
_cell.length_c   1.000
_cell.angle_alpha   90.00
_cell.angle_beta   90.00
_cell.angle_gamma   90.00
#
_symmetry.space_group_name_H-M   'P 1'
#
loop_
_entity.id
_entity.type
_entity.pdbx_description
1 polymer ?
#
loop_
_entity_poly.entity_id
_entity_poly.type
_entity_poly.pdbx_seq_one_letter_code
_entity_poly.pdbx_strand_id
1 'polypeptide(L)'
;MSTNRIYLVHGFNVSDGGAGSIGRLAEPLQEAGLKTHPLRYGWWGLLMSRFGNMGLSQAIGDMMDEGDAFVAHSNGCDLVRRLSWMDVPPFSAVLINPALDRDTDFGPRLNQALVMYNR
;
A
#
# COMPACT_ATOMS: atom_id res chain seq x y z
N MET A 1 10.51 -3.96 20.33
CA MET A 1 9.52 -2.85 20.23
C MET A 1 9.06 -2.84 18.79
N SER A 2 7.78 -3.10 18.51
CA SER A 2 7.30 -3.16 17.12
C SER A 2 7.53 -1.79 16.47
N THR A 3 8.12 -1.79 15.29
CA THR A 3 8.35 -0.59 14.52
C THR A 3 7.02 -0.16 13.92
N ASN A 4 6.44 0.95 14.43
CA ASN A 4 5.20 1.54 13.90
C ASN A 4 5.45 2.25 12.56
N ARG A 5 5.88 1.51 11.54
CA ARG A 5 6.10 2.05 10.19
C ARG A 5 4.84 1.90 9.37
N ILE A 6 4.47 2.99 8.71
CA ILE A 6 3.33 3.05 7.80
C ILE A 6 3.81 3.41 6.41
N TYR A 7 3.61 2.50 5.46
CA TYR A 7 3.87 2.76 4.05
C TYR A 7 2.66 3.41 3.40
N LEU A 8 2.86 4.58 2.80
CA LEU A 8 1.81 5.30 2.06
C LEU A 8 1.93 4.96 0.58
N VAL A 9 0.92 4.27 0.04
CA VAL A 9 0.93 3.74 -1.33
C VAL A 9 -0.08 4.51 -2.18
N HIS A 10 0.43 5.29 -3.14
CA HIS A 10 -0.41 6.10 -4.00
C HIS A 10 -1.16 5.27 -5.05
N GLY A 11 -2.09 5.89 -5.77
CA GLY A 11 -2.81 5.26 -6.88
C GLY A 11 -2.03 5.29 -8.19
N PHE A 12 -2.71 4.94 -9.28
CA PHE A 12 -2.18 5.03 -10.64
C PHE A 12 -2.20 6.48 -11.18
N ASN A 13 -1.36 6.82 -12.16
CA ASN A 13 -1.32 8.15 -12.83
C ASN A 13 -0.98 9.36 -11.94
N VAL A 14 -0.06 9.19 -10.99
CA VAL A 14 0.32 10.27 -10.07
C VAL A 14 1.70 10.85 -10.45
N SER A 15 1.74 12.07 -10.96
CA SER A 15 2.98 12.76 -11.35
C SER A 15 3.75 13.36 -10.15
N ASP A 16 3.10 13.53 -9.00
CA ASP A 16 3.67 14.10 -7.78
C ASP A 16 4.03 13.03 -6.71
N GLY A 17 3.96 11.74 -7.06
CA GLY A 17 4.23 10.62 -6.15
C GLY A 17 3.25 10.48 -4.99
N GLY A 18 2.04 11.04 -5.10
CA GLY A 18 0.98 10.92 -4.10
C GLY A 18 0.85 12.15 -3.20
N ALA A 19 1.65 13.19 -3.40
CA ALA A 19 1.70 14.36 -2.53
C ALA A 19 0.33 15.08 -2.40
N GLY A 20 -0.44 15.14 -3.48
CA GLY A 20 -1.79 15.70 -3.48
C GLY A 20 -2.89 14.79 -2.91
N SER A 21 -2.60 13.52 -2.60
CA SER A 21 -3.58 12.52 -2.16
C SER A 21 -3.12 11.80 -0.88
N ILE A 22 -2.66 10.54 -0.98
CA ILE A 22 -2.28 9.72 0.17
C ILE A 22 -1.12 10.32 0.96
N GLY A 23 -0.24 11.09 0.31
CA GLY A 23 0.90 11.75 0.93
C GLY A 23 0.51 12.80 1.97
N ARG A 24 -0.71 13.37 1.89
CA ARG A 24 -1.23 14.30 2.91
C ARG A 24 -1.48 13.65 4.26
N LEU A 25 -1.53 12.32 4.32
CA LEU A 25 -1.66 11.58 5.57
C LEU A 25 -0.33 11.50 6.33
N ALA A 26 0.80 11.81 5.70
CA ALA A 26 2.10 11.70 6.34
C ALA A 26 2.20 12.56 7.60
N GLU A 27 1.82 13.83 7.51
CA GLU A 27 1.87 14.80 8.61
C GLU A 27 1.02 14.37 9.82
N PRO A 28 -0.32 14.15 9.71
CA PRO A 28 -1.12 13.76 10.87
C PRO A 28 -0.71 12.39 11.47
N LEU A 29 -0.20 11.45 10.66
CA LEU A 29 0.32 10.18 11.17
C LEU A 29 1.63 10.36 11.94
N GLN A 30 2.51 11.24 11.47
CA GLN A 30 3.75 11.60 12.17
C GLN A 30 3.46 12.34 13.49
N GLU A 31 2.48 13.23 13.50
CA GLU A 31 2.00 13.90 14.72
C GLU A 31 1.46 12.89 15.74
N ALA A 32 0.86 11.78 15.29
CA ALA A 32 0.44 10.66 16.12
C ALA A 32 1.61 9.74 16.56
N GLY A 33 2.86 10.07 16.24
CA GLY A 33 4.05 9.31 16.62
C GLY A 33 4.38 8.12 15.72
N LEU A 34 3.79 8.04 14.53
CA LEU A 34 3.99 6.94 13.57
C LEU A 34 5.07 7.33 12.55
N LYS A 35 5.89 6.36 12.12
CA LYS A 35 6.91 6.60 11.10
C LYS A 35 6.33 6.35 9.72
N THR A 36 6.18 7.38 8.89
CA THR A 36 5.58 7.21 7.56
C THR A 36 6.62 7.12 6.46
N HIS A 37 6.44 6.18 5.53
CA HIS A 37 7.30 5.93 4.39
C HIS A 37 6.49 6.05 3.09
N PRO A 38 6.54 7.18 2.37
CA PRO A 38 5.84 7.30 1.09
C PRO A 38 6.50 6.42 0.03
N LEU A 39 5.76 5.44 -0.50
CA LEU A 39 6.22 4.60 -1.61
C LEU A 39 5.89 5.29 -2.93
N ARG A 40 6.93 5.85 -3.56
CA ARG A 40 6.83 6.58 -4.83
C ARG A 40 7.27 5.69 -5.98
N TYR A 41 6.32 5.06 -6.64
CA TYR A 41 6.59 4.28 -7.85
C TYR A 41 6.07 5.06 -9.06
N GLY A 42 6.78 6.12 -9.46
CA GLY A 42 6.59 7.01 -10.62
C GLY A 42 5.26 7.01 -11.43
N TRP A 43 5.36 7.34 -12.72
CA TRP A 43 4.25 7.28 -13.67
C TRP A 43 4.31 5.99 -14.47
N TRP A 44 3.51 5.00 -14.09
CA TRP A 44 3.35 3.79 -14.89
C TRP A 44 2.15 3.99 -15.81
N GLY A 45 2.23 3.58 -17.07
CA GLY A 45 1.08 3.52 -17.98
C GLY A 45 0.18 2.31 -17.65
N LEU A 46 -1.05 2.28 -18.19
CA LEU A 46 -2.12 1.34 -17.82
C LEU A 46 -1.76 -0.15 -18.06
N LEU A 47 -0.78 -0.38 -18.93
CA LEU A 47 -0.21 -1.71 -19.22
C LEU A 47 0.84 -2.13 -18.18
N MET A 48 1.64 -1.19 -17.68
CA MET A 48 2.65 -1.47 -16.66
C MET A 48 2.05 -1.71 -15.27
N SER A 49 0.86 -1.19 -14.98
CA SER A 49 0.14 -1.53 -13.73
C SER A 49 -0.36 -2.99 -13.70
N ARG A 50 -0.47 -3.68 -14.84
CA ARG A 50 -0.81 -5.12 -14.87
C ARG A 50 0.42 -6.04 -14.78
N PHE A 51 1.56 -5.62 -15.32
CA PHE A 51 2.77 -6.47 -15.44
C PHE A 51 3.95 -6.06 -14.54
N GLY A 52 4.04 -4.79 -14.13
CA GLY A 52 5.13 -4.26 -13.28
C GLY A 52 4.91 -4.43 -11.77
N ASN A 53 3.70 -4.82 -11.34
CA ASN A 53 3.35 -4.90 -9.93
C ASN A 53 4.12 -6.00 -9.17
N MET A 54 4.59 -7.07 -9.84
CA MET A 54 5.30 -8.16 -9.15
C MET A 54 6.69 -7.74 -8.66
N GLY A 55 7.51 -7.13 -9.52
CA GLY A 55 8.86 -6.70 -9.15
C GLY A 55 8.85 -5.60 -8.08
N LEU A 56 7.89 -4.68 -8.18
CA LEU A 56 7.70 -3.65 -7.15
C LEU A 56 7.24 -4.25 -5.82
N SER A 57 6.30 -5.21 -5.85
CA SER A 57 5.86 -5.90 -4.62
C SER A 57 7.01 -6.67 -3.99
N GLN A 58 7.89 -7.31 -4.77
CA GLN A 58 9.07 -7.96 -4.23
C GLN A 58 10.02 -6.97 -3.54
N ALA A 59 10.35 -5.87 -4.21
CA ALA A 59 11.23 -4.86 -3.63
C ALA A 59 10.65 -4.25 -2.34
N ILE A 60 9.33 -4.05 -2.27
CA ILE A 60 8.65 -3.62 -1.04
C ILE A 60 8.75 -4.71 0.03
N GLY A 61 8.45 -5.96 -0.33
CA GLY A 61 8.51 -7.11 0.57
C GLY A 61 9.89 -7.31 1.21
N ASP A 62 10.97 -7.12 0.44
CA ASP A 62 12.35 -7.25 0.92
C ASP A 62 12.73 -6.17 1.96
N MET A 63 11.95 -5.08 2.05
CA MET A 63 12.17 -3.99 3.02
C MET A 63 11.24 -4.06 4.24
N MET A 64 10.31 -5.02 4.27
CA MET A 64 9.31 -5.14 5.34
C MET A 64 9.90 -5.79 6.59
N ASP A 65 9.43 -5.33 7.74
CA ASP A 65 9.64 -5.96 9.04
C ASP A 65 8.29 -6.31 9.68
N GLU A 66 8.32 -7.20 10.68
CA GLU A 66 7.12 -7.53 11.44
C GLU A 66 6.48 -6.29 12.10
N GLY A 67 5.16 -6.16 11.93
CA GLY A 67 4.38 -5.06 12.50
C GLY A 67 4.23 -3.84 11.59
N ASP A 68 4.80 -3.87 10.39
CA ASP A 68 4.55 -2.83 9.38
C ASP A 68 3.08 -2.76 8.97
N ALA A 69 2.65 -1.57 8.57
CA ALA A 69 1.32 -1.32 8.06
C ALA A 69 1.33 -0.52 6.75
N PHE A 70 0.25 -0.66 5.98
CA PHE A 70 0.08 0.03 4.69
C PHE A 70 -1.16 0.91 4.72
N VAL A 71 -1.08 2.09 4.12
CA VAL A 71 -2.25 2.89 3.73
C VAL A 71 -2.18 3.07 2.23
N ALA A 72 -3.11 2.45 1.51
CA ALA A 72 -3.08 2.38 0.06
C ALA A 72 -4.33 2.97 -0.56
N HIS A 73 -4.17 3.59 -1.74
CA HIS A 73 -5.27 4.18 -2.50
C HIS A 73 -5.38 3.60 -3.90
N SER A 74 -6.59 3.31 -4.38
CA SER A 74 -6.86 2.89 -5.77
C SER A 74 -5.99 1.70 -6.19
N ASN A 75 -5.16 1.83 -7.24
CA ASN A 75 -4.27 0.77 -7.70
C ASN A 75 -3.19 0.38 -6.68
N GLY A 76 -2.84 1.27 -5.74
CA GLY A 76 -1.94 0.91 -4.63
C GLY A 76 -2.49 -0.24 -3.79
N CYS A 77 -3.81 -0.45 -3.77
CA CYS A 77 -4.43 -1.56 -3.05
C CYS A 77 -4.14 -2.92 -3.72
N ASP A 78 -3.95 -2.97 -5.05
CA ASP A 78 -3.55 -4.23 -5.73
C ASP A 78 -2.12 -4.63 -5.37
N LEU A 79 -1.21 -3.67 -5.12
CA LEU A 79 0.13 -3.97 -4.62
C LEU A 79 0.06 -4.60 -3.22
N VAL A 80 -0.72 -4.00 -2.32
CA VAL A 80 -0.93 -4.54 -0.96
C VAL A 80 -1.56 -5.94 -1.02
N ARG A 81 -2.54 -6.13 -1.91
CA ARG A 81 -3.12 -7.45 -2.16
C ARG A 81 -2.08 -8.45 -2.62
N ARG A 82 -1.20 -8.11 -3.56
CA ARG A 82 -0.14 -9.02 -4.03
C ARG A 82 0.84 -9.35 -2.91
N LEU A 83 1.29 -8.36 -2.15
CA LEU A 83 2.15 -8.55 -0.97
C LEU A 83 1.55 -9.56 0.01
N SER A 84 0.22 -9.56 0.19
CA SER A 84 -0.44 -10.48 1.12
C SER A 84 -0.29 -11.97 0.75
N TRP A 85 0.03 -12.27 -0.51
CA TRP A 85 0.27 -13.62 -1.02
C TRP A 85 1.76 -14.00 -1.10
N MET A 86 2.66 -13.05 -0.85
CA MET A 86 4.11 -13.26 -0.93
C MET A 86 4.66 -13.78 0.40
N ASP A 87 5.89 -14.29 0.38
CA ASP A 87 6.58 -14.71 1.59
C ASP A 87 7.22 -13.51 2.31
N VAL A 88 6.35 -12.66 2.88
CA VAL A 88 6.73 -11.44 3.61
C VAL A 88 6.25 -11.52 5.07
N PRO A 89 6.83 -10.72 5.99
CA PRO A 89 6.32 -10.61 7.35
C PRO A 89 4.83 -10.25 7.39
N PRO A 90 4.05 -10.75 8.37
CA PRO A 90 2.64 -10.38 8.51
C PRO A 90 2.45 -8.88 8.74
N PHE A 91 1.44 -8.30 8.11
CA PHE A 91 1.20 -6.85 8.11
C PHE A 91 -0.29 -6.51 8.17
N SER A 92 -0.60 -5.23 8.43
CA SER A 92 -1.97 -4.69 8.41
C SER A 92 -2.14 -3.63 7.32
N ALA A 93 -3.37 -3.38 6.87
CA ALA A 93 -3.62 -2.39 5.83
C ALA A 93 -4.88 -1.55 6.03
N VAL A 94 -4.84 -0.31 5.53
CA VAL A 94 -6.00 0.54 5.24
C VAL A 94 -6.07 0.72 3.72
N LEU A 95 -7.17 0.30 3.11
CA LEU A 95 -7.40 0.35 1.67
C LEU A 95 -8.47 1.40 1.37
N ILE A 96 -8.13 2.42 0.61
CA ILE A 96 -9.00 3.56 0.28
C ILE A 96 -9.36 3.49 -1.21
N ASN A 97 -10.65 3.40 -1.52
CA ASN A 97 -11.20 3.25 -2.86
C ASN A 97 -10.43 2.22 -3.69
N PRO A 98 -10.31 0.96 -3.21
CA PRO A 98 -9.50 -0.05 -3.88
C PRO A 98 -9.99 -0.29 -5.31
N ALA A 99 -9.05 -0.29 -6.26
CA ALA A 99 -9.32 -0.68 -7.64
C ALA A 99 -9.27 -2.21 -7.78
N LEU A 100 -10.13 -2.89 -7.03
CA LEU A 100 -10.22 -4.35 -6.91
C LEU A 100 -11.66 -4.80 -7.19
N ASP A 101 -11.82 -6.03 -7.68
CA ASP A 101 -13.14 -6.67 -7.79
C ASP A 101 -13.72 -6.96 -6.40
N ARG A 102 -15.05 -6.96 -6.25
CA ARG A 102 -15.72 -7.06 -4.94
C ARG A 102 -15.50 -8.39 -4.24
N ASP A 103 -15.19 -9.43 -5.00
CA ASP A 103 -14.91 -10.80 -4.59
C ASP A 103 -13.40 -11.10 -4.55
N THR A 104 -12.57 -10.06 -4.56
CA THR A 104 -11.12 -10.20 -4.50
C THR A 104 -10.67 -10.81 -3.16
N ASP A 105 -9.96 -11.93 -3.25
CA ASP A 105 -9.30 -12.55 -2.09
C ASP A 105 -7.99 -11.86 -1.70
N PHE A 106 -7.75 -11.81 -0.39
CA PHE A 106 -6.49 -11.43 0.23
C PHE A 106 -5.74 -12.65 0.73
N GLY A 107 -4.42 -12.59 0.67
CA GLY A 107 -3.52 -13.65 1.08
C GLY A 107 -3.26 -13.67 2.59
N PRO A 108 -2.68 -14.78 3.08
CA PRO A 108 -2.58 -15.07 4.52
C PRO A 108 -1.63 -14.14 5.28
N ARG A 109 -0.77 -13.35 4.59
CA ARG A 109 0.13 -12.41 5.26
C ARG A 109 -0.56 -11.11 5.69
N LEU A 110 -1.78 -10.84 5.20
CA LEU A 110 -2.57 -9.69 5.63
C LEU A 110 -3.40 -10.04 6.86
N ASN A 111 -2.95 -9.60 8.03
CA ASN A 111 -3.60 -9.89 9.31
C ASN A 111 -4.96 -9.21 9.44
N GLN A 112 -5.02 -7.94 9.03
CA GLN A 112 -6.23 -7.12 9.14
C GLN A 112 -6.24 -6.07 8.04
N ALA A 113 -7.42 -5.83 7.47
CA ALA A 113 -7.66 -4.76 6.51
C ALA A 113 -8.87 -3.91 6.91
N LEU A 114 -8.69 -2.60 6.98
CA LEU A 114 -9.81 -1.64 6.97
C LEU A 114 -10.02 -1.20 5.52
N VAL A 115 -11.21 -1.43 4.97
CA VAL A 115 -11.53 -1.07 3.58
C VAL A 115 -12.55 0.06 3.56
N MET A 116 -12.17 1.19 2.98
CA MET A 116 -12.99 2.39 2.80
C MET A 116 -13.28 2.57 1.31
N TYR A 117 -14.55 2.62 0.91
CA TYR A 117 -14.93 2.84 -0.48
C TYR A 117 -16.20 3.69 -0.59
N ASN A 118 -16.31 4.45 -1.67
CA ASN A 118 -17.52 5.20 -1.99
C ASN A 118 -18.60 4.28 -2.59
N ARG A 119 -19.88 4.59 -2.32
CA ARG A 119 -21.04 3.88 -2.92
C ARG A 119 -21.40 4.44 -4.28
#